data_AF-A0A964XDN2-F1
#
_entry.id   AF-A0A964XDN2-F1
#
_cell.length_a   1.000
_cell.length_b   1.000
_cell.length_c   1.000
_cell.angle_alpha   90.00
_cell.angle_beta   90.00
_cell.angle_gamma   90.00
#
_symmetry.space_group_name_H-M   'P 1'
#
loop_
_entity.id
_entity.type
_entity.pdbx_description
1 polymer ?
#
loop_
_entity_poly.entity_id
_entity_poly.type
_entity_poly.pdbx_seq_one_letter_code
_entity_poly.pdbx_strand_id
1 'polypeptide(L)'
;MTDRGPWNIKGIDQRARAAAREAAREEGLSLGDYLNRLILEEAAEASSPGASGSGASGAGGGGASRDAAGTLDQLTRRIEAAEARSTLAITGIDQSVHGLLARLERSEDKQNSISAHVDGLIDDLRSTHDALSEKVRKLEADDSDERNLEALKSL
;
A
#
# COMPACT_ATOMS: atom_id res chain seq x y z
N MET A 1 -42.89 27.77 -1.74
CA MET A 1 -43.01 27.41 -3.17
C MET A 1 -42.01 26.29 -3.43
N THR A 2 -42.49 25.17 -3.93
CA THR A 2 -41.85 23.86 -3.85
C THR A 2 -40.60 23.76 -4.72
N ASP A 3 -39.50 23.46 -4.04
CA ASP A 3 -38.14 23.20 -4.51
C ASP A 3 -38.10 22.03 -5.52
N ARG A 4 -38.10 22.35 -6.82
CA ARG A 4 -37.89 21.37 -7.91
C ARG A 4 -36.41 21.39 -8.28
N GLY A 5 -35.59 20.61 -7.59
CA GLY A 5 -34.19 20.40 -7.99
C GLY A 5 -34.01 19.13 -8.82
N PRO A 6 -33.40 19.21 -10.02
CA PRO A 6 -32.83 18.03 -10.66
C PRO A 6 -31.37 18.28 -11.08
N TRP A 7 -30.49 18.56 -10.13
CA TRP A 7 -29.03 18.43 -10.32
C TRP A 7 -28.40 17.75 -9.09
N ASN A 8 -29.02 16.66 -8.62
CA ASN A 8 -28.42 15.81 -7.60
C ASN A 8 -27.58 14.71 -8.28
N ILE A 9 -26.37 15.07 -8.73
CA ILE A 9 -25.46 14.14 -9.37
C ILE A 9 -24.63 13.46 -8.25
N LYS A 10 -24.81 12.15 -8.07
CA LYS A 10 -24.03 11.33 -7.12
C LYS A 10 -22.56 11.29 -7.58
N GLY A 11 -21.62 11.62 -6.69
CA GLY A 11 -20.18 11.50 -6.93
C GLY A 11 -19.42 12.82 -7.21
N ILE A 12 -20.07 13.98 -7.26
CA ILE A 12 -19.36 15.27 -7.36
C ILE A 12 -18.69 15.59 -6.00
N ASP A 13 -17.41 15.98 -6.06
CA ASP A 13 -16.61 16.37 -4.89
C ASP A 13 -17.30 17.48 -4.07
N GLN A 14 -17.25 17.34 -2.74
CA GLN A 14 -17.95 18.24 -1.83
C GLN A 14 -17.39 19.67 -1.87
N ARG A 15 -16.10 19.84 -2.18
CA ARG A 15 -15.47 21.16 -2.39
C ARG A 15 -15.92 21.78 -3.70
N ALA A 16 -16.04 21.00 -4.78
CA ALA A 16 -16.54 21.48 -6.06
C ALA A 16 -17.99 22.00 -5.95
N ARG A 17 -18.83 21.32 -5.16
CA ARG A 17 -20.21 21.78 -4.87
C ARG A 17 -20.24 23.08 -4.07
N ALA A 18 -19.34 23.24 -3.11
CA ALA A 18 -19.24 24.46 -2.32
C ALA A 18 -18.82 25.66 -3.21
N ALA A 19 -17.79 25.47 -4.05
CA ALA A 19 -17.32 26.49 -4.98
C ALA A 19 -18.39 26.89 -6.00
N ALA A 20 -19.12 25.93 -6.59
CA ALA A 20 -20.20 26.23 -7.53
C ALA A 20 -21.36 27.00 -6.87
N ARG A 21 -21.69 26.69 -5.60
CA ARG A 21 -22.70 27.44 -4.84
C ARG A 21 -22.26 28.84 -4.48
N GLU A 22 -20.97 29.02 -4.21
CA GLU A 22 -20.40 30.33 -3.90
C GLU A 22 -20.42 31.23 -5.14
N ALA A 23 -19.96 30.74 -6.29
CA ALA A 23 -20.01 31.46 -7.56
C ALA A 23 -21.44 31.82 -7.98
N ALA A 24 -22.39 30.88 -7.83
CA ALA A 24 -23.81 31.18 -8.09
C ALA A 24 -24.35 32.28 -7.16
N ARG A 25 -23.89 32.34 -5.90
CA ARG A 25 -24.30 33.37 -4.94
C ARG A 25 -23.71 34.74 -5.29
N GLU A 26 -22.46 34.78 -5.74
CA GLU A 26 -21.83 36.03 -6.21
C GLU A 26 -22.58 36.62 -7.41
N GLU A 27 -23.07 35.77 -8.31
CA GLU A 27 -23.86 36.20 -9.47
C GLU A 27 -25.36 36.42 -9.15
N GLY A 28 -25.79 36.15 -7.92
CA GLY A 28 -27.19 36.28 -7.50
C GLY A 28 -28.14 35.29 -8.20
N LEU A 29 -27.61 34.21 -8.77
CA LEU A 29 -28.35 33.20 -9.52
C LEU A 29 -28.60 31.95 -8.67
N SER A 30 -29.61 31.16 -9.06
CA SER A 30 -29.75 29.80 -8.53
C SER A 30 -28.62 28.93 -9.05
N LEU A 31 -28.15 27.98 -8.23
CA LEU A 31 -27.11 27.02 -8.63
C LEU A 31 -27.43 26.32 -9.95
N GLY A 32 -28.71 26.00 -10.20
CA GLY A 32 -29.14 25.36 -11.44
C GLY A 32 -29.01 26.26 -12.67
N ASP A 33 -29.34 27.55 -12.53
CA ASP A 33 -29.27 28.52 -13.63
C ASP A 33 -27.81 28.88 -13.95
N TYR A 34 -26.99 29.04 -12.90
CA TYR A 34 -25.55 29.24 -13.03
C TYR A 34 -24.89 28.05 -13.77
N LEU A 35 -25.22 26.82 -13.40
CA LEU A 35 -24.66 25.63 -14.05
C LEU A 35 -25.14 25.48 -15.49
N ASN A 36 -26.42 25.75 -15.77
CA ASN A 36 -26.98 25.69 -17.11
C ASN A 36 -26.30 26.72 -18.03
N ARG A 37 -26.04 27.93 -17.51
CA ARG A 37 -25.31 28.98 -18.22
C ARG A 37 -23.86 28.55 -18.49
N LEU A 38 -23.16 28.04 -17.48
CA LEU A 38 -21.79 27.58 -17.61
C LEU A 38 -21.65 26.45 -18.65
N ILE A 39 -22.61 25.52 -18.69
CA ILE A 39 -22.63 24.44 -19.71
C ILE A 39 -22.86 25.02 -21.11
N LEU A 40 -23.74 26.00 -21.26
CA LEU A 40 -24.01 26.65 -22.55
C LEU A 40 -22.83 27.51 -23.02
N GLU A 41 -22.14 28.19 -22.12
CA GLU A 41 -20.93 28.98 -22.41
C GLU A 41 -19.77 28.07 -22.82
N GLU A 42 -19.50 26.99 -22.06
CA GLU A 42 -18.47 26.00 -22.41
C GLU A 42 -18.80 25.30 -23.73
N ALA A 43 -20.07 24.97 -23.99
CA ALA A 43 -20.50 24.40 -25.27
C ALA A 43 -20.33 25.40 -26.43
N ALA A 44 -20.52 26.69 -26.19
CA ALA A 44 -20.31 27.74 -27.19
C ALA A 44 -18.83 28.01 -27.47
N GLU A 45 -17.97 27.94 -26.44
CA GLU A 45 -16.52 28.01 -26.59
C GLU A 45 -15.96 26.76 -27.29
N ALA A 46 -16.44 25.57 -26.93
CA ALA A 46 -16.09 24.33 -27.62
C ALA A 46 -16.58 24.29 -29.08
N SER A 47 -17.67 25.01 -29.39
CA SER A 47 -18.20 25.15 -30.76
C SER A 47 -17.57 26.32 -31.54
N SER A 48 -16.67 27.10 -30.92
CA SER A 48 -15.93 28.18 -31.59
C SER A 48 -14.44 27.89 -31.77
N PRO A 49 -14.05 27.00 -32.69
CA PRO A 49 -12.79 27.15 -33.41
C PRO A 49 -13.03 28.06 -34.61
N GLY A 50 -12.72 29.35 -34.45
CA GLY A 50 -12.34 30.24 -35.57
C GLY A 50 -13.45 30.69 -36.52
N ALA A 51 -14.26 31.67 -36.09
CA ALA A 51 -15.05 32.50 -37.00
C ALA A 51 -14.15 33.53 -37.73
N SER A 52 -13.34 33.05 -38.68
CA SER A 52 -12.81 33.85 -39.79
C SER A 52 -12.36 32.90 -40.90
N GLY A 53 -13.25 32.68 -41.86
CA GLY A 53 -13.00 31.81 -42.99
C GLY A 53 -14.25 31.57 -43.81
N SER A 54 -14.73 32.60 -44.52
CA SER A 54 -15.62 32.40 -45.66
C SER A 54 -14.84 31.63 -46.73
N GLY A 55 -15.16 30.35 -46.89
CA GLY A 55 -14.51 29.46 -47.84
C GLY A 55 -15.38 28.24 -48.11
N ALA A 56 -16.00 28.26 -49.28
CA ALA A 56 -16.74 27.22 -49.98
C ALA A 56 -16.59 25.75 -49.52
N SER A 57 -17.76 25.13 -49.40
CA SER A 57 -18.11 23.71 -49.56
C SER A 57 -17.11 22.80 -50.30
N GLY A 58 -16.78 21.66 -49.69
CA GLY A 58 -16.38 20.44 -50.41
C GLY A 58 -15.33 19.56 -49.69
N ALA A 59 -15.68 18.30 -49.41
CA ALA A 59 -14.82 17.17 -49.00
C ALA A 59 -14.51 16.93 -47.50
N GLY A 60 -15.54 16.65 -46.70
CA GLY A 60 -15.44 16.33 -45.26
C GLY A 60 -15.46 14.84 -44.88
N GLY A 61 -15.09 13.90 -45.77
CA GLY A 61 -15.17 12.45 -45.49
C GLY A 61 -13.83 11.75 -45.16
N GLY A 62 -12.70 12.39 -45.45
CA GLY A 62 -11.36 11.77 -45.34
C GLY A 62 -10.59 12.09 -44.06
N GLY A 63 -10.99 13.12 -43.31
CA GLY A 63 -10.30 13.57 -42.08
C GLY A 63 -10.47 12.58 -40.93
N ALA A 64 -11.72 12.21 -40.61
CA ALA A 64 -12.03 11.33 -39.48
C ALA A 64 -11.36 9.95 -39.56
N SER A 65 -11.21 9.38 -40.78
CA SER A 65 -10.53 8.08 -40.95
C SER A 65 -9.01 8.20 -40.79
N ARG A 66 -8.42 9.35 -41.15
CA ARG A 66 -7.00 9.65 -40.99
C ARG A 66 -6.65 9.98 -39.53
N ASP A 67 -7.57 10.63 -38.82
CA ASP A 67 -7.49 10.86 -37.38
C ASP A 67 -7.64 9.54 -36.61
N ALA A 68 -8.55 8.65 -37.03
CA ALA A 68 -8.67 7.30 -36.49
C ALA A 68 -7.39 6.47 -36.69
N ALA A 69 -6.74 6.55 -37.85
CA ALA A 69 -5.45 5.91 -38.08
C ALA A 69 -4.35 6.46 -37.15
N GLY A 70 -4.28 7.78 -36.97
CA GLY A 70 -3.31 8.40 -36.05
C GLY A 70 -3.52 8.02 -34.58
N THR A 71 -4.78 7.91 -34.13
CA THR A 71 -5.10 7.46 -32.76
C THR A 71 -4.80 5.98 -32.53
N LEU A 72 -5.00 5.13 -33.54
CA LEU A 72 -4.59 3.72 -33.49
C LEU A 72 -3.06 3.59 -33.39
N ASP A 73 -2.31 4.34 -34.19
CA ASP A 73 -0.84 4.36 -34.12
C ASP A 73 -0.35 4.83 -32.74
N GLN A 74 -1.01 5.83 -32.15
CA GLN A 74 -0.72 6.29 -30.80
C GLN A 74 -1.03 5.22 -29.75
N LEU A 75 -2.15 4.50 -29.89
CA LEU A 75 -2.52 3.43 -28.98
C LEU A 75 -1.52 2.26 -29.06
N THR A 76 -1.14 1.85 -30.26
CA THR A 76 -0.14 0.81 -30.50
C THR A 76 1.19 1.15 -29.81
N ARG A 77 1.71 2.36 -30.01
CA ARG A 77 2.94 2.83 -29.33
C ARG A 77 2.80 2.82 -27.81
N ARG A 78 1.64 3.20 -27.29
CA ARG A 78 1.36 3.18 -25.84
C ARG A 78 1.30 1.75 -25.29
N ILE A 79 0.75 0.81 -26.06
CA ILE A 79 0.70 -0.61 -25.68
C ILE A 79 2.10 -1.19 -25.67
N GLU A 80 2.89 -1.00 -26.73
CA GLU A 80 4.29 -1.46 -26.79
C GLU A 80 5.12 -0.90 -25.63
N ALA A 81 4.98 0.39 -25.34
CA ALA A 81 5.66 1.03 -24.21
C ALA A 81 5.14 0.54 -22.83
N ALA A 82 3.86 0.16 -22.72
CA ALA A 82 3.32 -0.45 -21.51
C ALA A 82 3.80 -1.89 -21.34
N GLU A 83 3.89 -2.64 -22.44
CA GLU A 83 4.36 -4.02 -22.48
C GLU A 83 5.84 -4.11 -22.09
N ALA A 84 6.70 -3.29 -22.71
CA ALA A 84 8.12 -3.22 -22.35
C ALA A 84 8.35 -2.85 -20.87
N ARG A 85 7.56 -1.90 -20.33
CA ARG A 85 7.60 -1.55 -18.90
C ARG A 85 7.12 -2.70 -18.01
N SER A 86 6.10 -3.45 -18.45
CA SER A 86 5.57 -4.60 -17.72
C SER A 86 6.60 -5.72 -17.63
N THR A 87 7.28 -6.06 -18.73
CA THR A 87 8.34 -7.08 -18.73
C THR A 87 9.46 -6.71 -17.76
N LEU A 88 9.92 -5.46 -17.77
CA LEU A 88 10.94 -4.98 -16.84
C LEU A 88 10.47 -5.02 -15.38
N ALA A 89 9.22 -4.64 -15.11
CA ALA A 89 8.64 -4.70 -13.78
C ALA A 89 8.54 -6.15 -13.28
N ILE A 90 8.13 -7.10 -14.12
CA ILE A 90 8.05 -8.52 -13.78
C ILE A 90 9.44 -9.07 -13.42
N THR A 91 10.48 -8.78 -14.21
CA THR A 91 11.85 -9.19 -13.89
C THR A 91 12.35 -8.54 -12.59
N GLY A 92 12.02 -7.26 -12.36
CA GLY A 92 12.35 -6.59 -11.11
C GLY A 92 11.69 -7.23 -9.88
N ILE A 93 10.41 -7.62 -10.04
CA ILE A 93 9.67 -8.35 -9.00
C ILE A 93 10.31 -9.71 -8.76
N ASP A 94 10.61 -10.47 -9.81
CA ASP A 94 11.23 -11.79 -9.70
C ASP A 94 12.54 -11.72 -8.91
N GLN A 95 13.41 -10.77 -9.23
CA GLN A 95 14.65 -10.54 -8.48
C GLN A 95 14.39 -10.17 -7.02
N SER A 96 13.36 -9.35 -6.75
CA SER A 96 12.99 -9.00 -5.38
C SER A 96 12.46 -10.20 -4.59
N VAL A 97 11.65 -11.06 -5.22
CA VAL A 97 11.11 -12.28 -4.62
C VAL A 97 12.24 -13.26 -4.32
N HIS A 98 13.15 -13.48 -5.26
CA HIS A 98 14.35 -14.29 -5.04
C HIS A 98 15.20 -13.76 -3.88
N GLY A 99 15.38 -12.43 -3.80
CA GLY A 99 16.09 -11.79 -2.70
C GLY A 99 15.39 -11.97 -1.34
N LEU A 100 14.05 -11.88 -1.32
CA LEU A 100 13.25 -12.12 -0.11
C LEU A 100 13.31 -13.58 0.35
N LEU A 101 13.25 -14.53 -0.58
CA LEU A 101 13.40 -15.96 -0.28
C LEU A 101 14.78 -16.27 0.31
N ALA A 102 15.85 -15.79 -0.30
CA ALA A 102 17.21 -15.97 0.23
C ALA A 102 17.39 -15.32 1.61
N ARG A 103 16.71 -14.20 1.87
CA ARG A 103 16.71 -13.56 3.19
C ARG A 103 15.89 -14.35 4.21
N LEU A 104 14.77 -14.95 3.80
CA LEU A 104 13.93 -15.78 4.66
C LEU A 104 14.67 -17.05 5.07
N GLU A 105 15.27 -17.77 4.11
CA GLU A 105 16.08 -18.96 4.37
C GLU A 105 17.21 -18.65 5.36
N ARG A 106 17.95 -17.55 5.14
CA ARG A 106 18.97 -17.08 6.08
C ARG A 106 18.42 -16.73 7.46
N SER A 107 17.18 -16.25 7.53
CA SER A 107 16.52 -15.95 8.81
C SER A 107 16.12 -17.24 9.53
N GLU A 108 15.62 -18.23 8.81
CA GLU A 108 15.27 -19.56 9.33
C GLU A 108 16.52 -20.29 9.86
N ASP A 109 17.63 -20.26 9.12
CA ASP A 109 18.91 -20.83 9.57
C ASP A 109 19.41 -20.18 10.87
N LYS A 110 19.29 -18.85 10.96
CA LYS A 110 19.62 -18.12 12.19
C LYS A 110 18.70 -18.50 13.33
N GLN A 111 17.40 -18.62 13.08
CA GLN A 111 16.45 -19.02 14.09
C GLN A 111 16.72 -20.45 14.58
N ASN A 112 17.00 -21.38 13.68
CA ASN A 112 17.34 -22.76 14.01
C ASN A 112 18.64 -22.85 14.84
N SER A 113 19.66 -22.07 14.48
CA SER A 113 20.91 -22.04 15.27
C SER A 113 20.74 -21.40 16.64
N ILE A 114 19.89 -20.36 16.77
CA ILE A 114 19.54 -19.78 18.07
C ILE A 114 18.77 -20.79 18.92
N SER A 115 17.78 -21.48 18.36
CA SER A 115 17.03 -22.52 19.09
C SER A 115 17.95 -23.62 19.59
N ALA A 116 18.84 -24.14 18.72
CA ALA A 116 19.83 -25.14 19.11
C ALA A 116 20.78 -24.64 20.21
N HIS A 117 21.16 -23.36 20.17
CA HIS A 117 21.98 -22.74 21.21
C HIS A 117 21.23 -22.62 22.56
N VAL A 118 19.96 -22.20 22.53
CA VAL A 118 19.11 -22.10 23.72
C VAL A 118 18.89 -23.46 24.35
N ASP A 119 18.62 -24.50 23.56
CA ASP A 119 18.49 -25.87 24.06
C ASP A 119 19.78 -26.34 24.76
N GLY A 120 20.94 -26.06 24.17
CA GLY A 120 22.24 -26.35 24.79
C GLY A 120 22.44 -25.62 26.13
N LEU A 121 22.09 -24.33 26.20
CA LEU A 121 22.18 -23.57 27.46
C LEU A 121 21.24 -24.09 28.54
N ILE A 122 20.05 -24.59 28.16
CA ILE A 122 19.11 -25.20 29.10
C ILE A 122 19.68 -26.50 29.66
N ASP A 123 20.30 -27.33 28.83
CA ASP A 123 20.92 -28.57 29.26
C ASP A 123 22.13 -28.31 30.17
N ASP A 124 22.97 -27.32 29.85
CA ASP A 124 24.05 -26.87 30.73
C ASP A 124 23.51 -26.36 32.08
N LEU A 125 22.45 -25.55 32.07
CA LEU A 125 21.84 -25.04 33.29
C LEU A 125 21.29 -26.18 34.16
N ARG A 126 20.64 -27.18 33.57
CA ARG A 126 20.17 -28.39 34.28
C ARG A 126 21.34 -29.16 34.90
N SER A 127 22.41 -29.37 34.14
CA SER A 127 23.62 -30.04 34.62
C SER A 127 24.25 -29.32 35.80
N THR A 128 24.39 -27.98 35.72
CA THR A 128 24.92 -27.18 36.84
C THR A 128 24.00 -27.18 38.05
N HIS A 129 22.68 -27.14 37.85
CA HIS A 129 21.70 -27.24 38.92
C HIS A 129 21.78 -28.59 39.65
N ASP A 130 21.86 -29.70 38.90
CA ASP A 130 21.94 -31.03 39.48
C ASP A 130 23.25 -31.23 40.25
N ALA A 131 24.36 -30.73 39.70
CA ALA A 131 25.65 -30.74 40.39
C ALA A 131 25.65 -29.89 41.67
N LEU A 132 24.96 -28.74 41.67
CA LEU A 132 24.83 -27.90 42.85
C LEU A 132 23.93 -28.56 43.91
N SER A 133 22.81 -29.15 43.49
CA SER A 133 21.89 -29.88 44.36
C SER A 133 22.58 -31.05 45.05
N GLU A 134 23.40 -31.81 44.33
CA GLU A 134 24.19 -32.91 44.90
C GLU A 134 25.23 -32.41 45.91
N LYS A 135 25.90 -31.28 45.60
CA LYS A 135 26.84 -30.65 46.55
C LYS A 135 26.12 -30.19 47.83
N VAL A 136 24.92 -29.61 47.70
CA VAL A 136 24.11 -29.19 48.85
C VAL A 136 23.72 -30.40 49.71
N ARG A 137 23.22 -31.48 49.09
CA ARG A 137 22.88 -32.73 49.82
C ARG A 137 24.08 -33.31 50.57
N LYS A 138 25.25 -33.30 49.94
CA LYS A 138 26.48 -33.79 50.58
C LYS A 138 26.87 -32.92 51.78
N LEU A 139 26.80 -31.59 51.65
CA LEU A 139 27.07 -30.66 52.75
C LEU A 139 26.07 -30.82 53.90
N GLU A 140 24.79 -31.03 53.60
CA GLU A 140 23.75 -31.30 54.60
C GLU A 140 24.00 -32.62 55.34
N ALA A 141 24.46 -33.66 54.63
CA ALA A 141 24.83 -34.93 55.23
C ALA A 141 26.08 -34.79 56.13
N ASP A 142 27.13 -34.12 55.66
CA ASP A 142 28.36 -33.88 56.43
C ASP A 142 28.07 -33.08 57.73
N ASP A 143 27.23 -32.02 57.67
CA ASP A 143 26.81 -31.24 58.86
C ASP A 143 26.00 -32.09 59.86
N SER A 144 25.16 -33.00 59.35
CA SER A 144 24.39 -33.91 60.20
C SER A 144 25.28 -34.93 60.93
N ASP A 145 26.33 -35.42 60.27
CA ASP A 145 27.30 -36.34 60.85
C ASP A 145 28.15 -35.65 61.94
N GLU A 146 28.62 -34.43 61.71
CA GLU A 146 29.34 -33.65 62.73
C GLU A 146 28.50 -33.43 63.99
N ARG A 147 27.24 -33.03 63.83
CA ARG A 147 26.29 -32.85 64.94
C ARG A 147 26.03 -34.15 65.71
N ASN A 148 25.89 -35.26 65.01
CA ASN A 148 25.70 -36.58 65.63
C ASN A 148 26.92 -36.98 66.47
N LEU A 149 28.14 -36.68 66.02
CA LEU A 149 29.37 -36.95 66.78
C LEU A 149 29.49 -36.08 68.04
N GLU A 150 29.12 -34.79 67.97
CA GLU A 150 29.09 -33.91 69.14
C GLU A 150 28.11 -34.40 70.21
N ALA A 151 26.91 -34.83 69.81
CA ALA A 151 25.91 -35.36 70.73
C ALA A 151 26.43 -36.60 71.47
N LEU A 152 27.11 -37.52 70.77
CA LEU A 152 27.71 -38.71 71.39
C LEU A 152 28.84 -38.38 72.36
N LYS A 153 29.64 -37.34 72.08
CA LYS A 153 30.73 -36.93 72.97
C LYS A 153 30.22 -36.27 74.27
N SER A 154 28.98 -35.78 74.27
CA SER A 154 28.37 -35.12 75.42
C SER A 154 27.69 -36.07 76.42
N LEU A 155 27.61 -37.37 76.10
CA LEU A 155 27.02 -38.43 76.94
C LEU A 155 28.07 -39.16 77.77
#